data_AF-A0A5B0HC86-F1
#
_entry.id   AF-A0A5B0HC86-F1
#
_cell.length_a   1.000
_cell.length_b   1.000
_cell.length_c   1.000
_cell.angle_alpha   90.00
_cell.angle_beta   90.00
_cell.angle_gamma   90.00
#
_symmetry.space_group_name_H-M   'P 1'
#
loop_
_entity.id
_entity.type
_entity.pdbx_description
1 polymer ?
#
loop_
_entity_poly.entity_id
_entity_poly.type
_entity_poly.pdbx_seq_one_letter_code
_entity_poly.pdbx_strand_id
1 'polypeptide(L)' 'MTADTTGELVARLARVLDPVAFDDRAEPRTLGQLWDQVSRRMTAQEHARRAIAAGWTSTETP' A
#
# COMPACT_ATOMS: atom_id res chain seq x y z
N MET A 1 -4.39 -19.43 9.99
CA MET A 1 -3.32 -18.51 10.42
C MET A 1 -2.55 -17.85 9.27
N THR A 2 -2.97 -17.97 8.01
CA THR A 2 -2.22 -17.43 6.84
C THR A 2 -2.78 -16.11 6.28
N ALA A 3 -4.03 -15.76 6.59
CA ALA A 3 -4.66 -14.55 6.04
C ALA A 3 -4.04 -13.25 6.60
N ASP A 4 -3.64 -13.26 7.87
CA ASP A 4 -3.03 -12.09 8.53
C ASP A 4 -1.68 -11.74 7.89
N THR A 5 -0.83 -12.74 7.64
CA THR A 5 0.51 -12.56 7.07
C THR A 5 0.47 -12.03 5.63
N THR A 6 -0.47 -12.50 4.80
CA THR A 6 -0.62 -11.99 3.44
C THR A 6 -1.13 -10.55 3.44
N GLY A 7 -2.05 -10.21 4.34
CA GLY A 7 -2.53 -8.84 4.53
C GLY A 7 -1.41 -7.88 4.94
N GLU A 8 -0.59 -8.28 5.90
CA GLU A 8 0.58 -7.52 6.36
C GLU A 8 1.63 -7.33 5.25
N LEU A 9 1.90 -8.37 4.46
CA LEU A 9 2.84 -8.31 3.34
C LEU A 9 2.36 -7.34 2.25
N VAL A 10 1.06 -7.40 1.90
CA VAL A 10 0.44 -6.46 0.97
C VAL A 10 0.53 -5.03 1.48
N ALA A 11 0.24 -4.81 2.77
CA ALA A 11 0.32 -3.48 3.38
C ALA A 11 1.75 -2.92 3.37
N ARG A 12 2.75 -3.76 3.68
CA ARG A 12 4.16 -3.37 3.63
C ARG A 12 4.58 -2.98 2.21
N LEU A 13 4.28 -3.84 1.23
CA LEU A 13 4.65 -3.58 -0.17
C LEU A 13 3.90 -2.35 -0.74
N ALA A 14 2.63 -2.14 -0.38
CA ALA A 14 1.89 -0.97 -0.81
C ALA A 14 2.54 0.35 -0.32
N ARG A 15 3.10 0.37 0.89
CA ARG A 15 3.85 1.53 1.42
C ARG A 15 5.13 1.82 0.64
N VAL A 16 5.82 0.77 0.17
CA VAL A 16 7.01 0.91 -0.68
C VAL A 16 6.64 1.48 -2.05
N LEU A 17 5.52 1.03 -2.63
CA LEU A 17 5.06 1.45 -3.95
C LEU A 17 4.57 2.91 -3.96
N ASP A 18 3.94 3.39 -2.89
CA ASP A 18 3.47 4.78 -2.79
C ASP A 18 3.62 5.34 -1.37
N PRO A 19 4.82 5.74 -0.94
CA PRO A 19 5.06 6.21 0.42
C PRO A 19 4.29 7.50 0.75
N VAL A 20 3.99 8.34 -0.25
CA VAL A 20 3.25 9.60 -0.06
C VAL A 20 1.79 9.31 0.28
N ALA A 21 1.17 8.32 -0.37
CA ALA A 21 -0.21 7.96 -0.06
C ALA A 21 -0.36 7.41 1.38
N PHE A 22 0.69 6.78 1.93
CA PHE A 22 0.71 6.23 3.28
C PHE A 22 1.40 7.13 4.33
N ASP A 23 1.76 8.37 3.98
CA ASP A 23 2.24 9.33 4.96
C ASP A 23 1.07 9.84 5.81
N ASP A 24 0.94 9.31 7.03
CA ASP A 24 -0.12 9.69 7.97
C ASP A 24 0.05 11.13 8.51
N ARG A 25 1.18 11.80 8.23
CA ARG A 25 1.36 13.24 8.52
C ARG A 25 0.74 14.13 7.45
N ALA A 26 0.48 13.59 6.26
CA ALA A 26 -0.18 14.31 5.20
C ALA A 26 -1.70 14.32 5.46
N GLU A 27 -2.18 15.33 6.19
CA GLU A 27 -3.60 15.52 6.46
C GLU A 27 -4.30 16.20 5.25
N PRO A 28 -5.27 15.54 4.59
CA PRO A 28 -6.02 16.13 3.50
C PRO A 28 -6.87 17.30 3.99
N ARG A 29 -6.72 18.46 3.35
CA ARG A 29 -7.48 19.68 3.70
C ARG A 29 -8.73 19.86 2.84
N THR A 30 -8.90 19.04 1.80
CA THR A 30 -10.06 19.06 0.91
C THR A 30 -10.59 17.66 0.63
N LEU A 31 -11.87 17.55 0.26
CA LEU A 31 -12.46 16.28 -0.17
C LEU A 31 -11.73 15.69 -1.39
N GLY A 32 -11.25 16.54 -2.30
CA GLY A 32 -10.47 16.10 -3.45
C GLY A 32 -9.13 15.47 -3.04
N GLN A 33 -8.45 16.06 -2.06
CA GLN A 33 -7.21 15.49 -1.51
C GLN A 33 -7.47 14.17 -0.76
N LEU A 34 -8.57 14.07 -0.01
CA LEU A 34 -8.95 12.83 0.65
C LEU A 34 -9.26 11.72 -0.36
N TRP A 35 -10.03 12.06 -1.41
CA TRP A 35 -10.36 11.14 -2.49
C TRP A 35 -9.10 10.64 -3.21
N ASP A 36 -8.17 11.55 -3.52
CA ASP A 36 -6.89 11.20 -4.14
C ASP A 36 -6.07 10.26 -3.25
N GLN A 37 -5.93 10.59 -1.96
CA GLN A 37 -5.18 9.76 -1.01
C GLN A 37 -5.76 8.34 -0.89
N VAL A 38 -7.09 8.21 -0.77
CA VAL A 38 -7.76 6.91 -0.69
C VAL A 38 -7.58 6.12 -1.99
N SER A 39 -7.78 6.77 -3.14
CA SER A 39 -7.61 6.14 -4.46
C SER A 39 -6.20 5.59 -4.63
N ARG A 40 -5.18 6.39 -4.29
CA ARG A 40 -3.78 5.99 -4.35
C ARG A 40 -3.47 4.81 -3.41
N ARG A 41 -3.97 4.83 -2.17
CA ARG A 41 -3.82 3.70 -1.23
C ARG A 41 -4.42 2.41 -1.80
N MET A 42 -5.63 2.47 -2.39
CA MET A 42 -6.28 1.31 -2.99
C MET A 42 -5.48 0.77 -4.19
N THR A 43 -5.02 1.67 -5.07
CA THR A 43 -4.18 1.31 -6.21
C THR A 43 -2.88 0.64 -5.76
N ALA A 44 -2.16 1.22 -4.81
CA ALA A 44 -0.91 0.66 -4.29
C ALA A 44 -1.11 -0.75 -3.69
N GLN A 45 -2.19 -0.97 -2.93
CA GLN A 45 -2.52 -2.30 -2.40
C GLN A 45 -2.82 -3.30 -3.51
N GLU A 46 -3.55 -2.91 -4.55
CA GLU A 46 -3.87 -3.78 -5.68
C GLU A 46 -2.61 -4.15 -6.49
N HIS A 47 -1.72 -3.19 -6.73
CA HIS A 47 -0.42 -3.47 -7.34
C HIS A 47 0.43 -4.40 -6.47
N ALA A 48 0.43 -4.22 -5.15
CA ALA A 48 1.12 -5.11 -4.22
C ALA A 48 0.57 -6.55 -4.28
N ARG A 49 -0.76 -6.73 -4.30
CA ARG A 49 -1.38 -8.06 -4.47
C ARG A 49 -0.94 -8.73 -5.77
N ARG A 50 -0.92 -7.99 -6.88
CA ARG A 50 -0.48 -8.50 -8.19
C ARG A 50 0.99 -8.87 -8.21
N ALA A 51 1.85 -8.06 -7.59
CA ALA A 51 3.27 -8.35 -7.48
C ALA A 51 3.51 -9.66 -6.71
N ILE A 52 2.86 -9.83 -5.56
CA ILE A 52 2.95 -11.07 -4.76
C ILE A 52 2.43 -12.28 -5.56
N ALA A 53 1.28 -12.14 -6.23
CA ALA A 53 0.71 -13.21 -7.06
C ALA A 53 1.62 -13.59 -8.24
N ALA A 54 2.41 -12.64 -8.76
CA ALA A 54 3.41 -12.86 -9.79
C ALA A 54 4.77 -13.35 -9.25
N GLY A 55 4.88 -13.62 -7.94
CA GLY A 55 6.10 -14.16 -7.31
C GLY A 55 7.15 -13.12 -6.94
N TRP A 56 6.81 -11.82 -7.01
CA TRP A 56 7.71 -10.76 -6.55
C TRP A 56 7.69 -10.65 -5.03
N THR A 57 8.86 -10.51 -4.43
CA THR A 57 9.03 -10.26 -2.99
C THR A 57 9.76 -8.93 -2.78
N SER A 58 9.55 -8.30 -1.63
CA SER A 58 10.32 -7.09 -1.27
C SER A 58 11.78 -7.48 -1.00
N THR A 59 12.72 -6.65 -1.47
CA THR A 59 14.15 -6.78 -1.13
C THR A 59 14.51 -6.05 0.17
N GLU A 60 13.57 -5.32 0.77
CA GLU A 60 13.77 -4.73 2.09
C GLU A 60 13.94 -5.86 3.11
N THR A 61 15.14 -5.91 3.69
CA THR A 61 15.49 -6.85 4.75
C THR A 61 14.64 -6.55 5.99
N PRO A 62 14.14 -7.57 6.73
CA PRO A 62 13.15 -7.43 7.80
C PRO A 62 13.43 -6.32 8.80
#